data_AF-A0A370DZN3-F1
#
_entry.id   AF-A0A370DZN3-F1
#
_cell.length_a   1.000
_cell.length_b   1.000
_cell.length_c   1.000
_cell.angle_alpha   90.00
_cell.angle_beta   90.00
_cell.angle_gamma   90.00
#
_symmetry.space_group_name_H-M   'P 1'
#
loop_
_entity.id
_entity.type
_entity.pdbx_description
1 polymer ?
#
loop_
_entity_poly.entity_id
_entity_poly.type
_entity_poly.pdbx_seq_one_letter_code
_entity_poly.pdbx_strand_id
1 'polypeptide(L)'
;MTKKTSPRFRSRRPALDHAALPHKVELPLGMAGNIARTFIDSPLSPLLLLACLFIGILGLIFTPRQEDPEILVPMIDVFVSYPGASSDQVASLATDPLERMMSEIPGTKHIYSASERGRAIVTVRFKVGEKPV
;
A
#
# COMPACT_ATOMS: atom_id res chain seq x y z
N MET A 1 -62.56 -53.95 3.65
CA MET A 1 -61.43 -53.00 3.65
C MET A 1 -61.42 -52.21 2.35
N THR A 2 -62.06 -51.03 2.30
CA THR A 2 -61.55 -49.67 2.62
C THR A 2 -61.05 -48.91 1.38
N LYS A 3 -62.00 -48.32 0.64
CA LYS A 3 -61.70 -47.21 -0.28
C LYS A 3 -61.58 -45.93 0.55
N LYS A 4 -60.38 -45.35 0.57
CA LYS A 4 -60.03 -44.12 1.29
C LYS A 4 -60.61 -42.93 0.54
N THR A 5 -61.69 -42.34 1.05
CA THR A 5 -62.27 -41.09 0.55
C THR A 5 -61.44 -39.91 1.05
N SER A 6 -60.79 -39.20 0.14
CA SER A 6 -60.04 -37.97 0.43
C SER A 6 -61.00 -36.78 0.61
N PRO A 7 -60.86 -35.95 1.66
CA PRO A 7 -61.71 -34.78 1.85
C PRO A 7 -61.33 -33.67 0.87
N ARG A 8 -62.32 -33.12 0.14
CA ARG A 8 -62.15 -31.93 -0.69
C ARG A 8 -61.99 -30.70 0.21
N PHE A 9 -60.76 -30.23 0.37
CA PHE A 9 -60.48 -28.96 1.01
C PHE A 9 -60.92 -27.82 0.09
N ARG A 10 -62.09 -27.23 0.36
CA ARG A 10 -62.60 -26.06 -0.36
C ARG A 10 -61.84 -24.83 0.12
N SER A 11 -60.79 -24.47 -0.60
CA SER A 11 -60.04 -23.24 -0.34
C SER A 11 -60.96 -22.02 -0.56
N ARG A 12 -61.58 -21.52 0.51
CA ARG A 12 -62.10 -20.16 0.56
C ARG A 12 -60.92 -19.18 0.67
N ARG A 13 -60.09 -19.10 -0.37
CA ARG A 13 -59.22 -17.94 -0.49
C ARG A 13 -60.14 -16.80 -0.95
N PRO A 14 -60.30 -15.71 -0.18
CA PRO A 14 -60.87 -14.50 -0.76
C PRO A 14 -59.99 -14.16 -1.97
N ALA A 15 -60.62 -13.90 -3.12
CA ALA A 15 -59.89 -13.35 -4.24
C ALA A 15 -59.21 -12.08 -3.70
N LEU A 16 -57.89 -12.12 -3.59
CA LEU A 16 -57.16 -10.87 -3.47
C LEU A 16 -57.46 -10.17 -4.79
N ASP A 17 -58.39 -9.22 -4.73
CA ASP A 17 -58.45 -8.16 -5.73
C ASP A 17 -57.09 -7.48 -5.65
N HIS A 18 -56.17 -7.98 -6.47
CA HIS A 18 -54.88 -7.38 -6.70
C HIS A 18 -55.20 -6.08 -7.43
N ALA A 19 -55.53 -5.06 -6.63
CA ALA A 19 -55.62 -3.68 -7.03
C ALA A 19 -54.51 -3.44 -8.04
N ALA A 20 -54.93 -2.99 -9.23
CA ALA A 20 -54.09 -2.73 -10.38
C ALA A 20 -52.74 -2.16 -9.90
N LEU A 21 -51.65 -2.83 -10.28
CA LEU A 21 -50.29 -2.43 -9.90
C LEU A 21 -50.15 -0.92 -10.13
N PRO A 22 -49.73 -0.13 -9.12
CA PRO A 22 -49.62 1.31 -9.28
C PRO A 22 -48.74 1.61 -10.49
N HIS A 23 -49.22 2.55 -11.30
CA HIS A 23 -48.56 3.08 -12.48
C HIS A 23 -47.05 3.23 -12.23
N LYS A 24 -46.22 2.65 -13.11
CA LYS A 24 -44.76 2.70 -13.03
C LYS A 24 -44.33 4.13 -12.71
N VAL A 25 -43.91 4.36 -11.46
CA VAL A 25 -43.47 5.68 -11.02
C VAL A 25 -42.10 5.86 -11.64
N GLU A 26 -42.04 6.58 -12.76
CA GLU A 26 -40.78 6.94 -13.41
C GLU A 26 -40.11 8.01 -12.57
N LEU A 27 -39.40 7.58 -11.52
CA LEU A 27 -38.56 8.45 -10.72
C LEU A 27 -37.51 9.10 -11.65
N PRO A 28 -37.33 10.43 -11.59
CA PRO A 28 -36.34 11.10 -12.42
C PRO A 28 -34.95 10.53 -12.11
N LEU A 29 -34.18 10.20 -13.16
CA LEU A 29 -32.83 9.67 -12.98
C LEU A 29 -31.95 10.71 -12.26
N GLY A 30 -31.34 10.31 -11.15
CA GLY A 30 -30.32 11.11 -10.47
C GLY A 30 -29.02 11.20 -11.29
N MET A 31 -28.01 11.90 -10.77
CA MET A 31 -26.73 12.11 -11.48
C MET A 31 -26.08 10.79 -11.94
N ALA A 32 -26.07 9.76 -11.10
CA ALA A 32 -25.56 8.43 -11.46
C ALA A 32 -26.38 7.75 -12.57
N GLY A 33 -27.70 7.93 -12.55
CA GLY A 33 -28.60 7.38 -13.57
C GLY A 33 -28.44 8.07 -14.92
N ASN A 34 -28.22 9.39 -14.92
CA ASN A 34 -27.94 10.14 -16.15
C ASN A 34 -26.62 9.70 -16.77
N ILE A 35 -25.56 9.50 -15.97
CA ILE A 35 -24.28 8.96 -16.47
C ILE A 35 -24.48 7.54 -17.01
N ALA A 36 -25.14 6.66 -16.27
CA ALA A 36 -25.38 5.28 -16.71
C ALA A 36 -26.16 5.23 -18.03
N ARG A 37 -27.18 6.09 -18.20
CA ARG A 37 -27.95 6.21 -19.44
C ARG A 37 -27.06 6.55 -20.64
N THR A 38 -26.15 7.52 -20.49
CA THR A 38 -25.21 7.90 -21.56
C THR A 38 -24.26 6.77 -21.94
N PHE A 39 -23.86 5.93 -20.98
CA PHE A 39 -22.96 4.80 -21.23
C PHE A 39 -23.71 3.58 -21.79
N ILE A 40 -24.94 3.32 -21.38
CA ILE A 40 -25.71 2.15 -21.86
C ILE A 40 -26.11 2.32 -23.33
N ASP A 41 -26.53 3.52 -23.72
CA ASP A 41 -27.02 3.78 -25.08
C ASP A 41 -25.89 4.13 -26.08
N SER A 42 -24.65 4.30 -25.60
CA SER A 42 -23.52 4.73 -26.42
C SER A 42 -22.75 3.55 -27.03
N PRO A 43 -22.49 3.55 -28.35
CA PRO A 43 -21.63 2.56 -29.00
C PRO A 43 -20.15 2.70 -28.61
N LEU A 44 -19.77 3.78 -27.91
CA LEU A 44 -18.41 4.02 -27.46
C LEU A 44 -18.04 3.25 -26.18
N SER A 45 -19.04 2.75 -25.43
CA SER A 45 -18.79 2.09 -24.14
C SER A 45 -17.99 0.78 -24.26
N PRO A 46 -18.27 -0.11 -25.24
CA PRO A 46 -17.42 -1.28 -25.48
C PRO A 46 -16.00 -0.91 -25.91
N LEU A 47 -15.84 0.17 -26.70
CA LEU A 47 -14.53 0.65 -27.13
C LEU A 47 -13.71 1.18 -25.94
N LEU A 48 -14.34 1.94 -25.05
CA LEU A 48 -13.72 2.45 -23.83
C LEU A 48 -13.32 1.30 -22.89
N LEU A 49 -14.17 0.28 -22.76
CA LEU A 49 -13.84 -0.94 -22.02
C LEU A 49 -12.59 -1.61 -22.57
N LEU A 50 -12.52 -1.80 -23.89
CA LEU A 50 -11.35 -2.39 -24.55
C LEU A 50 -10.09 -1.52 -24.39
N ALA A 51 -10.22 -0.20 -24.50
CA ALA A 51 -9.11 0.73 -24.28
C ALA A 51 -8.56 0.64 -22.86
N CYS A 52 -9.44 0.66 -21.84
CA CYS A 52 -9.04 0.48 -20.45
C CYS A 52 -8.39 -0.89 -20.20
N LEU A 53 -8.92 -1.95 -20.79
CA LEU A 53 -8.35 -3.28 -20.70
C LEU A 53 -6.94 -3.33 -21.32
N PHE A 54 -6.78 -2.73 -22.50
CA PHE A 54 -5.49 -2.67 -23.18
C PHE A 54 -4.45 -1.90 -22.36
N ILE A 55 -4.81 -0.72 -21.83
CA ILE A 55 -3.94 0.05 -20.93
C ILE A 55 -3.57 -0.77 -19.69
N GLY A 56 -4.52 -1.50 -19.11
CA GLY A 56 -4.26 -2.38 -17.96
C GLY A 56 -3.27 -3.49 -18.28
N ILE A 57 -3.41 -4.14 -19.44
CA ILE A 57 -2.48 -5.18 -19.91
C ILE A 57 -1.08 -4.60 -20.16
N LEU A 58 -0.99 -3.42 -20.80
CA LEU A 58 0.27 -2.73 -20.98
C LEU A 58 0.90 -2.42 -19.61
N GLY A 59 0.14 -1.88 -18.67
CA GLY A 59 0.61 -1.61 -17.32
C GLY A 59 1.18 -2.86 -16.64
N LEU A 60 0.50 -4.01 -16.77
CA LEU A 60 0.97 -5.26 -16.19
C LEU A 60 2.30 -5.75 -16.79
N ILE A 61 2.49 -5.60 -18.10
CA ILE A 61 3.73 -6.00 -18.80
C ILE A 61 4.88 -5.01 -18.51
N PHE A 62 4.57 -3.70 -18.46
CA PHE A 62 5.57 -2.65 -18.29
C PHE A 62 5.94 -2.38 -16.83
N THR A 63 5.14 -2.82 -15.85
CA THR A 63 5.45 -2.60 -14.43
C THR A 63 6.75 -3.33 -14.06
N PRO A 64 7.82 -2.60 -13.68
CA PRO A 64 9.07 -3.22 -13.27
C PRO A 64 8.84 -4.08 -12.03
N ARG A 65 9.29 -5.33 -12.05
CA ARG A 65 9.25 -6.21 -10.90
C ARG A 65 10.60 -6.14 -10.21
N GLN A 66 10.61 -5.73 -8.95
CA GLN A 66 11.77 -5.86 -8.08
C GLN A 66 11.60 -7.15 -7.26
N GLU A 67 12.65 -7.96 -7.15
CA GLU A 67 12.62 -9.21 -6.37
C GLU A 67 12.55 -8.95 -4.87
N ASP A 68 13.28 -7.92 -4.42
CA ASP A 68 13.29 -7.45 -3.05
C ASP A 68 12.95 -5.96 -2.99
N PRO A 69 12.21 -5.49 -1.96
CA PRO A 69 12.05 -4.07 -1.73
C PRO A 69 13.41 -3.46 -1.41
N GLU A 70 13.83 -2.46 -2.19
CA GLU A 70 15.07 -1.74 -1.91
C GLU A 70 14.91 -0.91 -0.61
N ILE A 71 15.53 -1.37 0.48
CA ILE A 71 15.58 -0.63 1.74
C ILE A 71 16.82 0.26 1.72
N LEU A 72 16.63 1.52 1.36
CA LEU A 72 17.68 2.53 1.46
C LEU A 72 17.94 2.86 2.94
N VAL A 73 19.00 2.27 3.49
CA VAL A 73 19.51 2.60 4.83
C VAL A 73 20.67 3.58 4.67
N PRO A 74 20.46 4.90 4.88
CA PRO A 74 21.53 5.88 4.83
C PRO A 74 22.62 5.58 5.88
N MET A 75 23.86 5.46 5.41
CA MET A 75 25.04 5.18 6.23
C MET A 75 26.18 6.15 5.84
N ILE A 76 26.86 6.69 6.84
CA ILE A 76 28.05 7.54 6.69
C ILE A 76 29.21 6.87 7.41
N ASP A 77 30.33 6.71 6.71
CA ASP A 77 31.58 6.20 7.27
C ASP A 77 32.60 7.32 7.44
N VAL A 78 33.03 7.54 8.68
CA VAL A 78 34.02 8.54 9.05
C VAL A 78 35.33 7.83 9.39
N PHE A 79 36.37 8.11 8.61
CA PHE A 79 37.71 7.58 8.82
C PHE A 79 38.56 8.60 9.59
N VAL A 80 39.12 8.17 10.72
CA VAL A 80 40.02 8.99 11.53
C VAL A 80 41.38 8.34 11.58
N SER A 81 42.43 9.08 11.22
CA SER A 81 43.82 8.63 11.32
C SER A 81 44.50 9.31 12.49
N TYR A 82 45.08 8.53 13.40
CA TYR A 82 45.81 9.02 14.56
C TYR A 82 47.12 8.23 14.72
N PRO A 83 48.09 8.42 13.80
CA PRO A 83 49.29 7.60 13.74
C PRO A 83 50.11 7.73 15.02
N GLY A 84 50.62 6.59 15.51
CA GLY A 84 51.48 6.54 16.70
C GLY A 84 50.76 6.34 18.04
N ALA A 85 49.43 6.39 18.09
CA ALA A 85 48.66 6.04 19.30
C ALA A 85 48.32 4.55 19.37
N SER A 86 48.23 4.03 20.60
CA SER A 86 47.66 2.69 20.86
C SER A 86 46.16 2.66 20.56
N SER A 87 45.58 1.47 20.38
CA SER A 87 44.13 1.32 20.17
C SER A 87 43.29 2.02 21.23
N ASP A 88 43.69 1.89 22.50
CA ASP A 88 42.97 2.46 23.65
C ASP A 88 43.02 3.99 23.63
N GLN A 89 44.17 4.55 23.24
CA GLN A 89 44.34 5.98 23.07
C GLN A 89 43.50 6.51 21.90
N VAL A 90 43.48 5.80 20.77
CA VAL A 90 42.64 6.18 19.62
C VAL A 90 41.16 6.14 20.01
N ALA A 91 40.73 5.12 20.75
CA ALA A 91 39.37 4.99 21.24
C ALA A 91 38.97 6.20 22.11
N SER A 92 39.72 6.47 23.19
CA SER A 92 39.36 7.53 24.13
C SER A 92 39.55 8.95 23.61
N LEU A 93 40.53 9.18 22.72
CA LEU A 93 40.89 10.53 22.27
C LEU A 93 40.22 10.94 20.94
N ALA A 94 39.86 9.98 20.09
CA ALA A 94 39.31 10.27 18.77
C ALA A 94 37.92 9.66 18.59
N THR A 95 37.75 8.38 18.89
CA THR A 95 36.51 7.65 18.62
C THR A 95 35.38 8.06 19.55
N ASP A 96 35.60 8.06 20.87
CA ASP A 96 34.61 8.43 21.88
C ASP A 96 34.03 9.84 21.69
N PRO A 97 34.84 10.91 21.50
CA PRO A 97 34.28 12.24 21.25
C PRO A 97 33.55 12.32 19.90
N LEU A 98 34.03 11.61 18.87
CA LEU A 98 33.36 11.57 17.57
C LEU A 98 32.00 10.89 17.67
N GLU A 99 31.90 9.76 18.38
CA GLU A 99 30.65 9.05 18.62
C GLU A 99 29.62 9.94 19.33
N ARG A 100 30.05 10.70 20.35
CA ARG A 100 29.18 11.65 21.07
C ARG A 100 28.65 12.74 20.13
N MET A 101 29.52 13.37 19.35
CA MET A 101 29.10 14.41 18.39
C MET A 101 28.12 13.86 17.35
N MET A 102 28.36 12.65 16.84
CA MET A 102 27.48 12.01 15.87
C MET A 102 26.14 11.60 16.49
N SER A 103 26.12 11.23 17.78
CA SER A 103 24.89 10.87 18.51
C SER A 103 23.95 12.06 18.74
N GLU A 104 24.47 13.28 18.72
CA GLU A 104 23.66 14.49 18.84
C GLU A 104 22.95 14.86 17.53
N ILE A 105 23.36 14.26 16.40
CA ILE A 105 22.74 14.52 15.10
C ILE A 105 21.33 13.89 15.07
N PRO A 106 20.28 14.69 14.81
CA PRO A 106 18.93 14.17 14.71
C PRO A 106 18.82 13.22 13.50
N GLY A 107 18.10 12.11 13.69
CA GLY A 107 17.88 11.11 12.64
C GLY A 107 18.87 9.94 12.66
N THR A 108 19.85 9.93 13.56
CA THR A 108 20.70 8.76 13.79
C THR A 108 19.91 7.62 14.44
N LYS A 109 20.18 6.38 14.01
CA LYS A 109 19.56 5.15 14.53
C LYS A 109 20.55 4.31 15.30
N HIS A 110 21.74 4.09 14.73
CA HIS A 110 22.83 3.33 15.35
C HIS A 110 24.17 3.94 14.97
N ILE A 111 25.11 3.94 15.90
CA ILE A 111 26.51 4.30 15.67
C ILE A 111 27.35 3.08 16.02
N TYR A 112 28.25 2.71 15.12
CA TYR A 112 29.23 1.66 15.32
C TYR A 112 30.61 2.27 15.19
N SER A 113 31.52 1.86 16.05
CA SER A 113 32.89 2.38 16.04
C SER A 113 33.89 1.24 16.19
N ALA A 114 34.98 1.32 15.44
CA ALA A 114 36.08 0.37 15.48
C ALA A 114 37.39 1.15 15.54
N SER A 115 38.18 0.91 16.59
CA SER A 115 39.45 1.60 16.82
C SER A 115 40.59 0.60 16.73
N GLU A 116 41.59 0.91 15.93
CA GLU A 116 42.82 0.15 15.77
C GLU A 116 44.04 1.03 16.09
N ARG A 117 45.22 0.42 16.21
CA ARG A 117 46.46 1.19 16.36
C ARG A 117 46.62 2.12 15.16
N GLY A 118 46.68 3.43 15.41
CA GLY A 118 46.91 4.42 14.37
C GLY A 118 45.68 4.88 13.58
N ARG A 119 44.49 4.26 13.75
CA ARG A 119 43.29 4.58 12.95
C ARG A 119 41.99 4.19 13.66
N ALA A 120 40.88 4.85 13.29
CA ALA A 120 39.54 4.45 13.69
C ALA A 120 38.55 4.65 12.54
N ILE A 121 37.48 3.87 12.57
CA ILE A 121 36.35 3.96 11.65
C ILE A 121 35.08 4.11 12.50
N VAL A 122 34.29 5.14 12.21
CA VAL A 122 32.98 5.36 12.84
C VAL A 122 31.91 5.34 11.76
N THR A 123 31.00 4.39 11.88
CA THR A 123 29.87 4.15 10.99
C THR A 123 28.59 4.66 11.64
N VAL A 124 27.96 5.65 11.03
CA VAL A 124 26.68 6.21 11.48
C VAL A 124 25.56 5.76 10.56
N ARG A 125 24.54 5.10 11.12
CA ARG A 125 23.33 4.68 10.39
C ARG A 125 22.17 5.60 10.75
N PHE A 126 21.50 6.14 9.74
CA PHE A 126 20.35 7.02 9.90
C PHE A 126 19.02 6.26 9.75
N LYS A 127 17.92 6.90 10.14
CA LYS A 127 16.57 6.38 9.96
C LYS A 127 16.19 6.37 8.47
N VAL A 128 15.36 5.40 8.10
CA VAL A 128 14.87 5.22 6.73
C VAL A 128 14.01 6.43 6.33
N GLY A 129 14.34 7.09 5.22
CA GLY A 129 13.66 8.29 4.72
C GLY A 129 14.37 9.62 5.00
N GLU A 130 15.43 9.62 5.81
CA GLU A 130 16.28 10.80 6.02
C GLU A 130 17.31 10.89 4.90
N LYS A 131 17.48 12.06 4.28
CA LYS A 131 18.61 12.26 3.34
C LYS A 131 19.86 12.56 4.17
N PRO A 132 20.95 11.78 4.04
CA PRO A 132 22.22 12.18 4.61
C PRO A 132 22.65 13.48 3.91
N VAL A 133 23.07 14.46 4.72
CA VAL A 133 23.52 15.79 4.29
C VAL A 133 24.74 15.72 3.39
#